data_AF-A0A1F7Z1Q8-F1
#
_entry.id   AF-A0A1F7Z1Q8-F1
#
_cell.length_a   1.000
_cell.length_b   1.000
_cell.length_c   1.000
_cell.angle_alpha   90.00
_cell.angle_beta   90.00
_cell.angle_gamma   90.00
#
_symmetry.space_group_name_H-M   'P 1'
#
loop_
_entity.id
_entity.type
_entity.pdbx_description
1 polymer ?
#
loop_
_entity_poly.entity_id
_entity_poly.type
_entity_poly.pdbx_seq_one_letter_code
_entity_poly.pdbx_strand_id
1 'polypeptide(L)'
;MILSLSAFIYVTLVLLSLAYVKTGGKIDKKKKTLVVVLSGSNKYVTNFRLKQAVNLNNSDNVIVICGKRMSKYMRSKLNEANIFEVNVQDRSMNTYEDAKFLLKYFPQTKRANIVLVSSLSHQRRAYNTFSKFFSRNQIVNRPSWGELLSVYSPFLPSGWLASLLNMYKDLLYNRRVL
;
A
#
# COMPACT_ATOMS: atom_id res chain seq x y z
N MET A 1 31.92 19.78 13.34
CA MET A 1 30.79 20.52 12.75
C MET A 1 30.10 19.80 11.57
N ILE A 2 30.68 18.74 10.98
CA ILE A 2 30.06 18.01 9.83
C ILE A 2 28.97 17.01 10.29
N LEU A 3 29.14 16.40 11.47
CA LEU A 3 28.18 15.45 12.06
C LEU A 3 26.78 16.05 12.29
N SER A 4 26.67 17.35 12.60
CA SER A 4 25.39 18.00 12.85
C SER A 4 24.59 18.26 11.57
N LEU A 5 25.27 18.59 10.45
CA LEU A 5 24.60 18.81 9.16
C LEU A 5 24.08 17.48 8.58
N SER A 6 24.88 16.42 8.64
CA SER A 6 24.47 15.08 8.21
C SER A 6 23.27 14.58 9.02
N ALA A 7 23.29 14.74 10.35
CA ALA A 7 22.17 14.37 11.22
C ALA A 7 20.91 15.22 10.95
N PHE A 8 21.06 16.50 10.63
CA PHE A 8 19.94 17.37 10.27
C PHE A 8 19.29 16.97 8.95
N ILE A 9 20.08 16.72 7.90
CA ILE A 9 19.59 16.21 6.60
C ILE A 9 18.90 14.87 6.79
N TYR A 10 19.50 13.99 7.60
CA TYR A 10 18.98 12.68 7.95
C TYR A 10 17.57 12.77 8.56
N VAL A 11 17.40 13.56 9.62
CA VAL A 11 16.10 13.72 10.31
C VAL A 11 15.07 14.33 9.36
N THR A 12 15.48 15.31 8.56
CA THR A 12 14.59 15.97 7.59
C THR A 12 14.06 15.00 6.54
N LEU A 13 14.92 14.14 5.97
CA LEU A 13 14.50 13.15 4.98
C LEU A 13 13.57 12.08 5.59
N VAL A 14 13.83 11.63 6.82
CA VAL A 14 12.95 10.71 7.54
C VAL A 14 11.57 11.35 7.73
N LEU A 15 11.51 12.57 8.25
CA LEU A 15 10.26 13.29 8.50
C LEU A 15 9.49 13.55 7.21
N LEU A 16 10.17 13.96 6.13
CA LEU A 16 9.56 14.12 4.81
C LEU A 16 8.99 12.80 4.29
N SER A 17 9.71 11.68 4.45
CA SER A 17 9.24 10.35 4.02
C SER A 17 7.98 9.91 4.78
N LEU A 18 7.90 10.20 6.08
CA LEU A 18 6.75 9.91 6.92
C LEU A 18 5.57 10.84 6.59
N ALA A 19 5.81 12.15 6.45
CA ALA A 19 4.81 13.13 6.04
C ALA A 19 4.28 12.85 4.62
N TYR A 20 5.09 12.24 3.76
CA TYR A 20 4.70 11.84 2.41
C TYR A 20 3.68 10.69 2.39
N VAL A 21 3.62 9.87 3.44
CA VAL A 21 2.57 8.88 3.63
C VAL A 21 1.28 9.62 3.95
N LYS A 22 0.50 9.92 2.91
CA LYS A 22 -0.82 10.51 3.08
C LYS A 22 -1.67 9.60 3.98
N THR A 23 -2.15 10.08 5.10
CA THR A 23 -3.16 9.36 5.89
C THR A 23 -4.49 9.46 5.14
N GLY A 24 -5.10 8.30 4.85
CA GLY A 24 -6.40 8.22 4.18
C GLY A 24 -7.56 8.62 5.11
N GLY A 25 -8.79 8.36 4.67
CA GLY A 25 -10.01 8.62 5.43
C GLY A 25 -10.10 7.85 6.76
N LYS A 26 -11.10 8.18 7.58
CA LYS A 26 -11.41 7.45 8.83
C LYS A 26 -12.23 6.20 8.50
N ILE A 27 -12.02 5.12 9.26
CA ILE A 27 -12.84 3.91 9.16
C ILE A 27 -14.25 4.22 9.66
N ASP A 28 -15.24 4.07 8.79
CA ASP A 28 -16.65 4.15 9.17
C ASP A 28 -17.08 2.80 9.75
N LYS A 29 -17.34 2.75 11.06
CA LYS A 29 -17.70 1.52 11.78
C LYS A 29 -19.00 0.86 11.28
N LYS A 30 -19.85 1.59 10.55
CA LYS A 30 -21.11 1.06 10.00
C LYS A 30 -20.92 0.34 8.65
N LYS A 31 -19.72 0.39 8.07
CA LYS A 31 -19.40 -0.20 6.77
C LYS A 31 -18.48 -1.40 6.92
N LYS A 32 -18.69 -2.41 6.07
CA LYS A 32 -17.73 -3.50 5.91
C LYS A 32 -16.36 -2.95 5.49
N THR A 33 -15.30 -3.62 5.89
CA THR A 33 -13.94 -3.21 5.56
C THR A 33 -13.31 -4.23 4.62
N LEU A 34 -12.82 -3.75 3.49
CA LEU A 34 -12.03 -4.54 2.55
C LEU A 34 -10.56 -4.19 2.74
N VAL A 35 -9.75 -5.17 3.12
CA VAL A 35 -8.31 -5.05 3.19
C VAL A 35 -7.74 -5.43 1.82
N VAL A 36 -7.38 -4.43 1.03
CA VAL A 36 -6.87 -4.59 -0.32
C VAL A 36 -5.35 -4.62 -0.28
N VAL A 37 -4.76 -5.79 -0.55
CA VAL A 37 -3.32 -6.02 -0.51
C VAL A 37 -2.76 -5.99 -1.92
N LEU A 38 -1.94 -4.98 -2.21
CA LEU A 38 -1.28 -4.85 -3.51
C LEU A 38 0.00 -5.68 -3.56
N SER A 39 0.20 -6.42 -4.65
CA SER A 39 1.47 -7.13 -4.89
C SER A 39 2.69 -6.21 -5.03
N GLY A 40 3.84 -6.64 -4.51
CA GLY A 40 5.13 -5.97 -4.69
C GLY A 40 5.86 -6.44 -5.95
N SER A 41 7.03 -5.86 -6.21
CA SER A 41 7.89 -6.26 -7.33
C SER A 41 8.48 -7.66 -7.18
N ASN A 42 8.63 -8.14 -5.94
CA ASN A 42 9.15 -9.47 -5.63
C ASN A 42 8.46 -10.06 -4.38
N LYS A 43 8.77 -11.33 -4.08
CA LYS A 43 8.21 -12.05 -2.91
C LYS A 43 8.58 -11.40 -1.58
N TYR A 44 9.82 -10.92 -1.44
CA TYR A 44 10.32 -10.31 -0.20
C TYR A 44 9.52 -9.06 0.19
N VAL A 45 9.34 -8.11 -0.74
CA VAL A 45 8.52 -6.91 -0.54
C VAL A 45 7.05 -7.27 -0.31
N THR A 46 6.53 -8.21 -1.09
CA THR A 46 5.14 -8.67 -0.96
C THR A 46 4.87 -9.26 0.43
N ASN A 47 5.84 -9.95 1.03
CA ASN A 47 5.69 -10.56 2.35
C ASN A 47 5.43 -9.54 3.47
N PHE A 48 6.06 -8.36 3.42
CA PHE A 48 5.80 -7.31 4.41
C PHE A 48 4.35 -6.81 4.35
N ARG A 49 3.80 -6.70 3.14
CA ARG A 49 2.39 -6.30 2.92
C ARG A 49 1.43 -7.39 3.41
N LEU A 50 1.78 -8.66 3.20
CA LEU A 50 1.00 -9.79 3.71
C LEU A 50 1.01 -9.86 5.24
N LYS A 51 2.16 -9.62 5.89
CA LYS A 51 2.22 -9.52 7.36
C LYS A 51 1.30 -8.39 7.88
N GLN A 52 1.29 -7.24 7.21
CA GLN A 52 0.37 -6.16 7.55
C GLN A 52 -1.10 -6.56 7.37
N ALA A 53 -1.42 -7.33 6.32
CA ALA A 53 -2.77 -7.84 6.09
C ALA A 53 -3.20 -8.86 7.16
N VAL A 54 -2.30 -9.75 7.57
CA VAL A 54 -2.51 -10.71 8.67
C VAL A 54 -2.80 -9.97 9.98
N ASN A 55 -2.02 -8.92 10.30
CA ASN A 55 -2.25 -8.10 11.49
C ASN A 55 -3.57 -7.32 11.44
N LEU A 56 -4.08 -7.05 10.24
CA LEU A 56 -5.38 -6.42 10.03
C LEU A 56 -6.51 -7.45 9.92
N ASN A 57 -6.24 -8.74 9.96
CA ASN A 57 -7.26 -9.76 9.84
C ASN A 57 -8.13 -9.77 11.10
N ASN A 58 -9.44 -9.65 10.90
CA ASN A 58 -10.46 -9.85 11.94
C ASN A 58 -11.72 -10.41 11.26
N SER A 59 -12.69 -10.87 12.03
CA SER A 59 -13.93 -11.48 11.52
C SER A 59 -14.76 -10.56 10.61
N ASP A 60 -14.59 -9.24 10.71
CA ASP A 60 -15.38 -8.26 9.96
C ASP A 60 -14.70 -7.77 8.67
N ASN A 61 -13.43 -8.16 8.47
CA ASN A 61 -12.61 -7.71 7.37
C ASN A 61 -12.58 -8.74 6.25
N VAL A 62 -12.78 -8.28 5.02
CA VAL A 62 -12.64 -9.11 3.83
C VAL A 62 -11.29 -8.81 3.19
N ILE A 63 -10.42 -9.81 3.12
CA ILE A 63 -9.11 -9.65 2.48
C ILE A 63 -9.25 -9.86 0.97
N VAL A 64 -8.74 -8.90 0.20
CA VAL A 64 -8.61 -8.99 -1.25
C VAL A 64 -7.13 -8.88 -1.62
N ILE A 65 -6.59 -9.90 -2.27
CA ILE A 65 -5.23 -9.84 -2.82
C ILE A 65 -5.26 -9.46 -4.30
N CYS A 66 -4.40 -8.53 -4.70
CA CYS A 66 -4.35 -8.00 -6.06
C CYS A 66 -2.98 -8.24 -6.71
N GLY A 67 -2.98 -8.75 -7.94
CA GLY A 67 -1.79 -8.87 -8.79
C GLY A 67 -1.66 -10.23 -9.48
N LYS A 68 -1.61 -10.24 -10.81
CA LYS A 68 -1.54 -11.46 -11.64
C LYS A 68 -0.37 -12.39 -11.31
N ARG A 69 0.83 -11.84 -11.15
CA ARG A 69 2.06 -12.63 -11.01
C ARG A 69 2.28 -13.17 -9.59
N MET A 70 1.71 -12.50 -8.58
CA MET A 70 1.96 -12.80 -7.17
C MET A 70 0.76 -13.42 -6.44
N SER A 71 -0.41 -13.47 -7.06
CA SER A 71 -1.65 -14.00 -6.46
C SER A 71 -1.48 -15.39 -5.85
N LYS A 72 -0.87 -16.34 -6.57
CA LYS A 72 -0.59 -17.69 -6.06
C LYS A 72 0.29 -17.68 -4.81
N TYR A 73 1.37 -16.90 -4.83
CA TYR A 73 2.27 -16.76 -3.68
C TYR A 73 1.58 -16.12 -2.48
N MET A 74 0.85 -15.03 -2.72
CA MET A 74 0.10 -14.32 -1.68
C MET A 74 -0.95 -15.21 -1.03
N ARG A 75 -1.71 -15.97 -1.83
CA ARG A 75 -2.69 -16.94 -1.32
C ARG A 75 -2.04 -18.02 -0.48
N SER A 76 -0.94 -18.62 -0.95
CA SER A 76 -0.18 -19.62 -0.19
C SER A 76 0.22 -19.08 1.18
N LYS A 77 0.74 -17.85 1.24
CA LYS A 77 1.17 -17.23 2.49
C LYS A 77 0.04 -16.86 3.44
N LEU A 78 -1.13 -16.48 2.93
CA LEU A 78 -2.31 -16.27 3.77
C LEU A 78 -2.87 -17.58 4.31
N ASN A 79 -2.87 -18.65 3.50
CA ASN A 79 -3.24 -19.99 3.96
C ASN A 79 -2.31 -20.51 5.06
N GLU A 80 -0.98 -20.32 4.93
CA GLU A 80 0.00 -20.63 5.98
C GLU A 80 -0.29 -19.89 7.29
N ALA A 81 -0.94 -18.72 7.22
CA ALA A 81 -1.36 -17.92 8.38
C ALA A 81 -2.80 -18.23 8.84
N ASN A 82 -3.39 -19.34 8.39
CA ASN A 82 -4.77 -19.75 8.68
C ASN A 82 -5.86 -18.76 8.19
N ILE A 83 -5.56 -17.99 7.14
CA ILE A 83 -6.52 -17.08 6.49
C ILE A 83 -6.94 -17.69 5.15
N PHE A 84 -8.08 -18.39 5.17
CA PHE A 84 -8.58 -19.15 4.01
C PHE A 84 -9.58 -18.36 3.17
N GLU A 85 -10.35 -17.47 3.80
CA GLU A 85 -11.34 -16.64 3.13
C GLU A 85 -10.70 -15.40 2.49
N VAL A 86 -10.09 -15.61 1.33
CA VAL A 86 -9.39 -14.58 0.58
C VAL A 86 -9.98 -14.44 -0.81
N ASN A 87 -10.37 -13.22 -1.14
CA ASN A 87 -10.77 -12.85 -2.49
C ASN A 87 -9.52 -12.59 -3.34
N VAL A 88 -9.47 -13.18 -4.53
CA VAL A 88 -8.30 -13.09 -5.42
C VAL A 88 -8.65 -12.27 -6.65
N GLN A 89 -7.88 -11.21 -6.89
CA GLN A 89 -7.89 -10.44 -8.12
C GLN A 89 -6.53 -10.66 -8.83
N ASP A 90 -6.50 -11.56 -9.81
CA ASP A 90 -5.27 -12.02 -10.48
C ASP A 90 -5.18 -11.59 -11.94
N ARG A 91 -5.99 -10.61 -12.37
CA ARG A 91 -5.99 -10.14 -13.76
C ARG A 91 -5.15 -8.90 -13.98
N SER A 92 -4.81 -8.18 -12.92
CA SER A 92 -4.10 -6.90 -12.99
C SER A 92 -2.59 -7.05 -13.19
N MET A 93 -2.04 -6.13 -13.96
CA MET A 93 -0.60 -5.96 -14.19
C MET A 93 -0.05 -4.70 -13.51
N ASN A 94 -0.92 -3.81 -13.04
CA ASN A 94 -0.55 -2.53 -12.42
C ASN A 94 -1.64 -2.04 -11.45
N THR A 95 -1.30 -1.02 -10.64
CA THR A 95 -2.19 -0.46 -9.61
C THR A 95 -3.46 0.20 -10.15
N TYR A 96 -3.45 0.65 -11.41
CA TYR A 96 -4.64 1.21 -12.04
C TYR A 96 -5.65 0.11 -12.37
N GLU A 97 -5.18 -1.01 -12.93
CA GLU A 97 -5.98 -2.20 -13.18
C GLU A 97 -6.47 -2.84 -11.89
N ASP A 98 -5.66 -2.85 -10.82
CA ASP A 98 -6.08 -3.30 -9.49
C ASP A 98 -7.36 -2.57 -9.07
N ALA A 99 -7.35 -1.23 -9.09
CA ALA A 99 -8.50 -0.41 -8.69
C ALA A 99 -9.70 -0.59 -9.63
N LYS A 100 -9.47 -0.59 -10.96
CA LYS A 100 -10.51 -0.77 -11.98
C LYS A 100 -11.21 -2.11 -11.85
N PHE A 101 -10.45 -3.20 -11.69
CA PHE A 101 -10.99 -4.54 -11.59
C PHE A 101 -11.62 -4.80 -10.23
N LEU A 102 -11.09 -4.20 -9.15
CA LEU A 102 -11.71 -4.25 -7.84
C LEU A 102 -13.14 -3.66 -7.88
N LEU A 103 -13.31 -2.48 -8.47
CA LEU A 103 -14.64 -1.85 -8.62
C LEU A 103 -15.59 -2.70 -9.49
N LYS A 104 -15.07 -3.34 -10.54
CA LYS A 104 -15.86 -4.14 -11.49
C LYS A 104 -16.33 -5.47 -10.92
N TYR A 105 -15.45 -6.21 -10.24
CA TYR A 105 -15.70 -7.61 -9.86
C TYR A 105 -16.09 -7.78 -8.39
N PHE A 106 -15.93 -6.74 -7.56
CA PHE A 106 -16.30 -6.78 -6.14
C PHE A 106 -17.28 -5.64 -5.85
N PRO A 107 -18.56 -5.76 -6.24
CA PRO A 107 -19.55 -4.69 -6.11
C PRO A 107 -19.76 -4.20 -4.66
N GLN A 108 -19.46 -5.04 -3.66
CA GLN A 108 -19.43 -4.67 -2.25
C GLN A 108 -18.47 -3.50 -1.94
N THR A 109 -17.48 -3.25 -2.79
CA THR A 109 -16.52 -2.13 -2.66
C THR A 109 -17.19 -0.75 -2.70
N LYS A 110 -18.34 -0.60 -3.38
CA LYS A 110 -19.03 0.69 -3.52
C LYS A 110 -19.49 1.28 -2.17
N ARG A 111 -19.74 0.42 -1.17
CA ARG A 111 -20.25 0.82 0.15
C ARG A 111 -19.32 0.44 1.31
N ALA A 112 -18.10 0.02 1.02
CA ALA A 112 -17.15 -0.44 2.01
C ALA A 112 -16.08 0.61 2.35
N ASN A 113 -15.44 0.43 3.49
CA ASN A 113 -14.11 0.99 3.74
C ASN A 113 -13.08 0.19 2.94
N ILE A 114 -12.14 0.87 2.29
CA ILE A 114 -11.04 0.26 1.55
C ILE A 114 -9.77 0.54 2.31
N VAL A 115 -9.29 -0.45 3.05
CA VAL A 115 -7.98 -0.40 3.70
C VAL A 115 -6.94 -0.83 2.67
N LEU A 116 -6.19 0.15 2.17
CA LEU A 116 -5.19 -0.05 1.13
C LEU A 116 -3.84 -0.40 1.76
N VAL A 117 -3.39 -1.64 1.55
CA VAL A 117 -2.10 -2.15 2.02
C VAL A 117 -1.11 -2.17 0.85
N SER A 118 -0.13 -1.29 0.91
CA SER A 118 0.98 -1.20 -0.04
C SER A 118 2.29 -0.91 0.68
N SER A 119 3.38 -0.86 -0.06
CA SER A 119 4.66 -0.35 0.45
C SER A 119 4.57 1.15 0.71
N LEU A 120 5.32 1.63 1.70
CA LEU A 120 5.40 3.04 2.06
C LEU A 120 5.66 3.96 0.85
N SER A 121 6.65 3.58 0.02
CA SER A 121 7.07 4.31 -1.18
C SER A 121 6.04 4.36 -2.32
N HIS A 122 5.10 3.41 -2.37
CA HIS A 122 4.06 3.34 -3.39
C HIS A 122 2.67 3.71 -2.85
N GLN A 123 2.54 3.94 -1.53
CA GLN A 123 1.24 4.18 -0.89
C GLN A 123 0.55 5.42 -1.46
N ARG A 124 1.28 6.52 -1.68
CA ARG A 124 0.71 7.75 -2.23
C ARG A 124 0.21 7.55 -3.66
N ARG A 125 1.01 6.93 -4.52
CA ARG A 125 0.61 6.59 -5.90
C ARG A 125 -0.61 5.69 -5.91
N ALA A 126 -0.62 4.66 -5.06
CA ALA A 126 -1.74 3.74 -4.95
C ALA A 126 -3.00 4.46 -4.47
N TYR A 127 -2.91 5.29 -3.43
CA TYR A 127 -4.02 6.10 -2.94
C TYR A 127 -4.59 7.02 -4.03
N ASN A 128 -3.74 7.78 -4.73
CA ASN A 128 -4.19 8.66 -5.80
C ASN A 128 -4.87 7.87 -6.92
N THR A 129 -4.33 6.71 -7.28
CA THR A 129 -4.89 5.85 -8.31
C THR A 129 -6.26 5.32 -7.90
N PHE A 130 -6.39 4.79 -6.68
CA PHE A 130 -7.66 4.30 -6.13
C PHE A 130 -8.68 5.43 -5.98
N SER A 131 -8.25 6.66 -5.67
CA SER A 131 -9.15 7.80 -5.54
C SER A 131 -9.81 8.26 -6.84
N LYS A 132 -9.37 7.73 -8.00
CA LYS A 132 -10.04 7.91 -9.29
C LYS A 132 -11.27 7.02 -9.46
N PHE A 133 -11.36 5.94 -8.67
CA PHE A 133 -12.41 4.91 -8.76
C PHE A 133 -13.30 4.86 -7.52
N PHE A 134 -12.77 5.26 -6.36
CA PHE A 134 -13.45 5.22 -5.07
C PHE A 134 -13.40 6.59 -4.40
N SER A 135 -14.38 6.88 -3.55
CA SER A 135 -14.40 8.15 -2.81
C SER A 135 -13.20 8.22 -1.87
N ARG A 136 -12.54 9.38 -1.78
CA ARG A 136 -11.36 9.57 -0.92
C ARG A 136 -11.61 9.22 0.55
N ASN A 137 -12.83 9.41 1.03
CA ASN A 137 -13.24 9.12 2.40
C ASN A 137 -13.41 7.60 2.66
N GLN A 138 -13.52 6.78 1.61
CA GLN A 138 -13.58 5.33 1.72
C GLN A 138 -12.18 4.72 1.86
N ILE A 139 -11.14 5.39 1.36
CA ILE A 139 -9.79 4.82 1.27
C ILE A 139 -8.99 5.17 2.52
N VAL A 140 -8.59 4.15 3.26
CA VAL A 140 -7.73 4.24 4.44
C VAL A 140 -6.36 3.66 4.10
N ASN A 141 -5.30 4.46 4.25
CA ASN A 141 -3.94 3.99 3.97
C ASN A 141 -3.36 3.23 5.17
N ARG A 142 -2.89 2.00 4.93
CA ARG A 142 -2.16 1.18 5.91
C ARG A 142 -0.90 0.62 5.26
N PRO A 143 0.16 1.44 5.13
CA PRO A 143 1.41 0.97 4.54
C PRO A 143 2.04 -0.14 5.40
N SER A 144 2.85 -1.00 4.76
CA SER A 144 3.69 -1.97 5.47
C SER A 144 4.88 -1.27 6.14
N TRP A 145 4.76 -1.00 7.45
CA TRP A 145 5.84 -0.37 8.21
C TRP A 145 7.13 -1.21 8.30
N GLY A 146 7.04 -2.53 8.13
CA GLY A 146 8.23 -3.40 8.06
C GLY A 146 9.18 -3.06 6.90
N GLU A 147 8.67 -2.39 5.85
CA GLU A 147 9.52 -1.91 4.76
C GLU A 147 10.32 -0.66 5.14
N LEU A 148 9.84 0.12 6.13
CA LEU A 148 10.52 1.31 6.67
C LEU A 148 11.74 0.95 7.52
N LEU A 149 11.89 -0.30 7.97
CA LEU A 149 13.08 -0.73 8.70
C LEU A 149 14.00 -1.62 7.84
N SER A 150 13.67 -1.82 6.57
CA SER A 150 14.41 -2.71 5.67
C SER A 150 14.68 -2.04 4.31
N VAL A 151 13.83 -2.29 3.31
CA VAL A 151 14.05 -1.92 1.89
C VAL A 151 14.05 -0.42 1.67
N TYR A 152 13.16 0.29 2.37
CA TYR A 152 13.02 1.74 2.29
C TYR A 152 13.42 2.38 3.61
N SER A 153 14.41 1.81 4.29
CA SER A 153 14.85 2.31 5.58
C SER A 153 15.33 3.75 5.46
N PRO A 154 14.69 4.72 6.14
CA PRO A 154 15.17 6.08 6.15
C PRO A 154 16.43 6.19 7.03
N PHE A 155 16.90 5.07 7.60
CA PHE A 155 18.18 4.93 8.28
C PHE A 155 19.31 4.47 7.36
N LEU A 156 19.03 4.16 6.09
CA LEU A 156 20.00 3.71 5.10
C LEU A 156 20.06 4.69 3.91
N PRO A 157 21.25 4.99 3.35
CA PRO A 157 21.38 5.85 2.17
C PRO A 157 20.56 5.37 0.96
N SER A 158 20.44 4.06 0.79
CA SER A 158 19.63 3.44 -0.27
C SER A 158 18.13 3.73 -0.12
N GLY A 159 17.63 3.81 1.12
CA GLY A 159 16.23 4.15 1.39
C GLY A 159 15.90 5.62 1.09
N TRP A 160 16.86 6.53 1.26
CA TRP A 160 16.71 7.94 0.86
C TRP A 160 16.60 8.10 -0.65
N LEU A 161 17.54 7.49 -1.38
CA LEU A 161 17.54 7.55 -2.83
C LEU A 161 16.24 6.98 -3.39
N ALA A 162 15.77 5.86 -2.83
CA ALA A 162 14.49 5.28 -3.21
C ALA A 162 13.30 6.20 -2.90
N SER A 163 13.29 6.87 -1.75
CA SER A 163 12.21 7.80 -1.36
C SER A 163 12.18 9.03 -2.26
N LEU A 164 13.34 9.66 -2.52
CA LEU A 164 13.47 10.81 -3.41
C LEU A 164 13.09 10.47 -4.86
N LEU A 165 13.59 9.34 -5.40
CA LEU A 165 13.25 8.90 -6.74
C LEU A 165 11.75 8.62 -6.88
N ASN A 166 11.12 8.03 -5.87
CA ASN A 166 9.68 7.78 -5.90
C ASN A 166 8.88 9.08 -5.79
N MET A 167 9.31 10.03 -4.96
CA MET A 167 8.70 11.36 -4.87
C MET A 167 8.79 12.10 -6.21
N TYR A 168 9.95 12.10 -6.87
CA TYR A 168 10.14 12.70 -8.19
C TYR A 168 9.26 12.02 -9.27
N LYS A 169 9.26 10.68 -9.32
CA LYS A 169 8.41 9.92 -10.24
C LYS A 169 6.93 10.19 -10.03
N ASP A 170 6.50 10.35 -8.78
CA ASP A 170 5.11 10.67 -8.45
C ASP A 170 4.73 12.10 -8.85
N LEU A 171 5.63 13.07 -8.71
CA LEU A 171 5.40 14.43 -9.22
C LEU A 171 5.20 14.42 -10.74
N LEU A 172 6.07 13.71 -11.47
CA LEU A 172 5.93 13.55 -12.92
C LEU A 172 4.65 12.81 -13.32
N TYR A 173 4.31 11.73 -12.61
CA TYR A 173 3.13 10.92 -12.90
C TYR A 173 1.84 11.70 -12.65
N ASN A 174 1.75 12.46 -11.54
CA ASN A 174 0.55 13.24 -11.24
C ASN A 174 0.40 14.48 -12.13
N ARG A 175 1.50 15.07 -12.64
CA ARG A 175 1.45 16.18 -13.62
C ARG A 175 0.84 15.77 -14.97
N ARG A 176 0.92 14.49 -15.35
CA ARG A 176 0.37 13.97 -16.62
C ARG A 176 -1.09 13.53 -16.53
N VAL A 177 -1.70 13.57 -15.35
CA VAL A 177 -3.07 13.10 -15.11
C VAL A 177 -3.99 14.21 -14.57
N LEU A 178 -3.53 15.46 -14.67
CA LEU A 178 -4.35 16.67 -14.63
C LEU A 178 -4.44 17.20 -16.06
#